data_AF-A0A8J9V9L5-F1
#
_entry.id   AF-A0A8J9V9L5-F1
#
_cell.length_a   1.000
_cell.length_b   1.000
_cell.length_c   1.000
_cell.angle_alpha   90.00
_cell.angle_beta   90.00
_cell.angle_gamma   90.00
#
_symmetry.space_group_name_H-M   'P 1'
#
loop_
_entity.id
_entity.type
_entity.pdbx_description
1 polymer ?
#
loop_
_entity_poly.entity_id
_entity_poly.type
_entity_poly.pdbx_seq_one_letter_code
_entity_poly.pdbx_strand_id
1 'polypeptide(L)'
;MPDVEYPSEPDDAWENSGKYEGDIILDDSQIRDIVAIVGGTARAGDKNLVSLWPNKEVLFVIEEDHFNEHQIKAINYAMDEIKRVSCLNFREIAKDSTENAVVIVVCIKF
;
A
#
# COMPACT_ATOMS: atom_id res chain seq x y z
N MET A 1 6.41 -15.61 27.31
CA MET A 1 6.41 -14.69 26.16
C MET A 1 6.45 -13.30 26.75
N PRO A 2 7.42 -12.44 26.41
CA PRO A 2 7.45 -11.09 26.97
C PRO A 2 6.39 -10.24 26.29
N ASP A 3 5.64 -9.49 27.09
CA ASP A 3 4.63 -8.53 26.65
C ASP A 3 5.35 -7.34 26.00
N VAL A 4 5.23 -7.23 24.68
CA VAL A 4 5.70 -6.06 23.95
C VAL A 4 4.60 -5.01 24.04
N GLU A 5 4.76 -4.03 24.94
CA GLU A 5 3.91 -2.83 24.96
C GLU A 5 4.18 -2.02 23.70
N TYR A 6 3.25 -2.06 22.75
CA TYR A 6 3.24 -1.13 21.62
C TYR A 6 2.84 0.26 22.15
N PRO A 7 3.59 1.33 21.87
CA PRO A 7 3.17 2.68 22.18
C PRO A 7 1.80 2.94 21.56
N SER A 8 0.84 3.44 22.34
CA SER A 8 -0.47 3.86 21.84
C SER A 8 -0.27 5.04 20.91
N GLU A 9 -0.28 4.79 19.60
CA GLU A 9 -0.43 5.84 18.59
C GLU A 9 -1.72 6.64 18.88
N PRO A 10 -1.81 7.93 18.51
CA PRO A 10 -3.03 8.68 18.68
C PRO A 10 -4.16 7.94 17.95
N ASP A 11 -5.14 7.48 18.73
CA ASP A 11 -6.25 6.62 18.32
C ASP A 11 -6.81 7.02 16.94
N ASP A 12 -6.86 6.04 16.05
CA ASP A 12 -7.82 5.97 14.95
C ASP A 12 -7.63 6.96 13.78
N ALA A 13 -6.46 7.59 13.60
CA ALA A 13 -6.25 8.50 12.46
C ALA A 13 -6.49 7.83 11.08
N TRP A 14 -6.20 6.54 10.97
CA TRP A 14 -6.47 5.74 9.77
C TRP A 14 -7.94 5.31 9.71
N GLU A 15 -8.48 4.76 10.80
CA GLU A 15 -9.88 4.32 10.86
C GLU A 15 -10.87 5.47 10.60
N ASN A 16 -10.53 6.69 11.00
CA ASN A 16 -11.33 7.90 10.79
C ASN A 16 -10.90 8.73 9.57
N SER A 17 -10.03 8.20 8.70
CA SER A 17 -9.52 8.94 7.54
C SER A 17 -10.57 9.21 6.46
N GLY A 18 -11.74 8.56 6.54
CA GLY A 18 -12.77 8.58 5.50
C GLY A 18 -12.43 7.74 4.27
N LYS A 19 -11.34 6.97 4.32
CA LYS A 19 -10.96 5.98 3.31
C LYS A 19 -11.77 4.70 3.47
N TYR A 20 -11.93 3.95 2.38
CA TYR A 20 -12.60 2.66 2.42
C TYR A 20 -11.78 1.68 3.27
N GLU A 21 -12.43 0.95 4.18
CA GLU A 21 -11.77 0.07 5.18
C GLU A 21 -10.69 0.76 6.03
N GLY A 22 -10.66 2.11 6.05
CA GLY A 22 -9.71 2.93 6.83
C GLY A 22 -8.39 3.25 6.12
N ASP A 23 -8.01 2.50 5.07
CA ASP A 23 -6.69 2.64 4.44
C ASP A 23 -6.70 2.59 2.90
N ILE A 24 -7.84 2.29 2.26
CA ILE A 24 -7.96 2.19 0.80
C ILE A 24 -8.55 3.46 0.20
N ILE A 25 -7.81 4.08 -0.72
CA ILE A 25 -8.32 5.16 -1.57
C ILE A 25 -8.99 4.52 -2.78
N LEU A 26 -10.29 4.75 -2.96
CA LEU A 26 -11.05 4.25 -4.10
C LEU A 26 -11.12 5.29 -5.22
N ASP A 27 -11.08 4.82 -6.47
CA ASP A 27 -11.49 5.63 -7.61
C ASP A 27 -13.03 5.59 -7.80
N ASP A 28 -13.54 6.51 -8.63
CA ASP A 28 -14.99 6.65 -8.88
C ASP A 28 -15.64 5.38 -9.46
N SER A 29 -14.87 4.55 -10.19
CA SER A 29 -15.37 3.30 -10.75
C SER A 29 -15.48 2.20 -9.69
N GLN A 30 -14.47 2.10 -8.81
CA GLN A 30 -14.47 1.18 -7.69
C GLN A 30 -15.59 1.50 -6.69
N ILE A 31 -15.87 2.79 -6.44
CA ILE A 31 -17.01 3.22 -5.62
C ILE A 31 -18.33 2.72 -6.23
N ARG A 32 -18.51 2.89 -7.55
CA ARG A 32 -19.73 2.41 -8.23
C ARG A 32 -19.88 0.90 -8.15
N ASP A 33 -18.79 0.17 -8.32
CA ASP A 33 -18.81 -1.30 -8.27
C ASP A 33 -19.12 -1.80 -6.84
N ILE A 34 -18.54 -1.18 -5.81
CA ILE A 34 -18.84 -1.51 -4.40
C ILE A 34 -20.30 -1.21 -4.07
N VAL A 35 -20.83 -0.05 -4.48
CA VAL A 35 -22.25 0.31 -4.30
C VAL A 35 -23.19 -0.64 -5.04
N ALA A 36 -22.78 -1.16 -6.21
CA ALA A 36 -23.55 -2.16 -6.96
C ALA A 36 -23.51 -3.57 -6.31
N ILE A 37 -22.47 -3.87 -5.51
CA ILE A 37 -22.24 -5.18 -4.88
C ILE A 37 -22.93 -5.33 -3.52
N VAL A 38 -23.61 -4.29 -2.99
CA VAL A 38 -24.27 -4.28 -1.66
C VAL A 38 -25.25 -5.46 -1.50
N GLY A 39 -24.67 -6.57 -1.03
CA GLY A 39 -25.24 -7.92 -1.00
C GLY A 39 -24.24 -8.95 -0.44
N GLY A 40 -23.17 -8.50 0.22
CA GLY A 40 -22.34 -9.34 1.10
C GLY A 40 -21.39 -10.34 0.43
N THR A 41 -20.99 -10.16 -0.83
CA THR A 41 -20.10 -11.12 -1.53
C THR A 41 -18.89 -10.48 -2.23
N ALA A 42 -18.42 -9.33 -1.76
CA ALA A 42 -17.19 -8.73 -2.28
C ALA A 42 -16.00 -9.69 -2.02
N ARG A 43 -15.30 -10.07 -3.09
CA ARG A 43 -14.07 -10.87 -2.99
C ARG A 43 -12.90 -9.91 -2.79
N ALA A 44 -11.96 -10.25 -1.91
CA ALA A 44 -10.69 -9.54 -1.80
C ALA A 44 -9.89 -9.73 -3.10
N GLY A 45 -9.93 -8.73 -3.97
CA GLY A 45 -9.19 -8.72 -5.22
C GLY A 45 -9.93 -7.99 -6.34
N ASP A 46 -9.23 -7.06 -6.98
CA ASP A 46 -9.69 -6.47 -8.21
C ASP A 46 -9.68 -7.54 -9.32
N LYS A 47 -10.82 -7.70 -10.00
CA LYS A 47 -10.97 -8.64 -11.13
C LYS A 47 -10.58 -7.99 -12.46
N ASN A 48 -10.39 -6.68 -12.47
CA ASN A 48 -9.97 -5.96 -13.65
C ASN A 48 -8.48 -6.20 -13.91
N LEU A 49 -8.18 -6.96 -14.96
CA LEU A 49 -6.80 -7.26 -15.35
C LEU A 49 -5.99 -6.02 -15.73
N VAL A 50 -6.67 -4.90 -16.06
CA VAL A 50 -6.02 -3.61 -16.36
C VAL A 50 -5.45 -2.95 -15.09
N SER A 51 -5.98 -3.28 -13.91
CA SER A 51 -5.49 -2.77 -12.62
C SER A 51 -4.26 -3.53 -12.10
N LEU A 52 -3.80 -4.55 -12.83
CA LEU A 52 -2.62 -5.33 -12.45
C LEU A 52 -1.33 -4.67 -12.95
N TRP A 53 -0.26 -4.80 -12.17
CA TRP A 53 1.06 -4.31 -12.55
C TRP A 53 1.55 -5.01 -13.84
N PRO A 54 1.90 -4.24 -14.89
CA PRO A 54 2.41 -4.82 -16.13
C PRO A 54 3.71 -5.56 -15.86
N ASN A 55 3.91 -6.67 -16.56
CA ASN A 55 5.09 -7.56 -16.39
C ASN A 55 5.31 -8.07 -14.95
N LYS A 56 4.29 -7.94 -14.07
CA LYS A 56 4.41 -8.27 -12.64
C LYS A 56 5.55 -7.48 -11.97
N GLU A 57 5.82 -6.28 -12.47
CA GLU A 57 6.87 -5.41 -11.95
C GLU A 57 6.25 -4.16 -11.33
N VAL A 58 6.57 -3.92 -10.08
CA VAL A 58 6.20 -2.71 -9.34
C VAL A 58 7.37 -1.75 -9.39
N LEU A 59 7.19 -0.65 -10.10
CA LEU A 59 8.13 0.47 -10.06
C LEU A 59 7.83 1.31 -8.83
N PHE A 60 8.83 1.57 -8.00
CA PHE A 60 8.62 2.33 -6.76
C PHE A 60 9.68 3.39 -6.52
N VAL A 61 9.29 4.40 -5.74
CA VAL A 61 10.17 5.44 -5.19
C VAL A 61 9.87 5.55 -3.71
N ILE A 62 10.90 5.52 -2.86
CA ILE A 62 10.76 5.81 -1.42
C ILE A 62 11.08 7.29 -1.20
N GLU A 63 10.13 8.02 -0.61
CA GLU A 63 10.36 9.38 -0.15
C GLU A 63 11.13 9.36 1.17
N GLU A 64 12.45 9.18 1.12
CA GLU A 64 13.31 8.95 2.29
C GLU A 64 13.12 10.00 3.41
N ASP A 65 12.78 11.25 3.06
CA ASP A 65 12.50 12.33 4.02
C ASP A 65 11.30 12.03 4.96
N HIS A 66 10.44 11.07 4.60
CA HIS A 66 9.28 10.65 5.40
C HIS A 66 9.55 9.42 6.26
N PHE A 67 10.73 8.82 6.17
CA PHE A 67 11.05 7.56 6.83
C PHE A 67 12.38 7.62 7.58
N ASN A 68 12.45 6.94 8.71
CA ASN A 68 13.73 6.64 9.34
C ASN A 68 14.37 5.38 8.73
N GLU A 69 15.66 5.17 9.02
CA GLU A 69 16.42 4.03 8.49
C GLU A 69 15.79 2.66 8.82
N HIS A 70 15.18 2.53 10.01
CA HIS A 70 14.51 1.29 10.40
C HIS A 70 13.26 1.02 9.56
N GLN A 71 12.47 2.06 9.27
CA GLN A 71 11.28 1.96 8.43
C GLN A 71 11.65 1.63 6.98
N ILE A 72 12.70 2.26 6.43
CA ILE A 72 13.20 1.94 5.09
C ILE A 72 13.65 0.48 5.00
N LYS A 73 14.36 -0.01 6.02
CA LYS A 73 14.74 -1.44 6.09
C LYS A 73 13.54 -2.36 6.16
N ALA A 74 12.51 -2.01 6.93
CA ALA A 74 11.28 -2.80 7.03
C ALA A 74 10.53 -2.85 5.69
N ILE A 75 10.43 -1.72 4.98
CA ILE A 75 9.81 -1.64 3.64
C ILE A 75 10.54 -2.56 2.66
N ASN A 76 11.87 -2.46 2.60
CA ASN A 76 12.68 -3.31 1.72
C ASN A 76 12.55 -4.81 2.07
N TYR A 77 12.58 -5.16 3.36
CA TYR A 77 12.39 -6.52 3.82
C TYR A 77 11.02 -7.08 3.42
N ALA A 78 9.95 -6.29 3.56
CA ALA A 78 8.61 -6.71 3.17
C ALA A 78 8.50 -6.96 1.64
N MET A 79 9.12 -6.10 0.83
CA MET A 79 9.17 -6.29 -0.63
C MET A 79 9.92 -7.58 -1.01
N ASP A 80 11.04 -7.87 -0.35
CA ASP A 80 11.80 -9.10 -0.58
C ASP A 80 11.00 -10.36 -0.19
N GLU A 81 10.27 -10.33 0.92
CA GLU A 81 9.41 -11.44 1.31
C GLU A 81 8.28 -11.68 0.30
N ILE A 82 7.66 -10.62 -0.23
CA ILE A 82 6.63 -10.74 -1.29
C ILE A 82 7.26 -11.34 -2.56
N LYS A 83 8.44 -10.87 -2.96
CA LYS A 83 9.17 -11.39 -4.13
C LYS A 83 9.53 -12.86 -3.96
N ARG A 84 9.84 -13.31 -2.74
CA ARG A 84 10.19 -14.70 -2.44
C ARG A 84 9.03 -15.67 -2.62
N VAL A 85 7.80 -15.24 -2.31
CA VAL A 85 6.60 -16.10 -2.32
C VAL A 85 5.67 -15.87 -3.51
N SER A 86 5.95 -14.86 -4.34
CA SER A 86 5.14 -14.50 -5.50
C SER A 86 5.98 -14.39 -6.77
N CYS A 87 5.32 -14.04 -7.88
CA CYS A 87 6.00 -13.72 -9.14
C CYS A 87 6.15 -12.22 -9.37
N LEU A 88 5.90 -11.40 -8.34
CA LEU A 88 6.09 -9.96 -8.39
C LEU A 88 7.58 -9.60 -8.25
N ASN A 89 8.00 -8.61 -9.02
CA ASN A 89 9.30 -7.97 -8.91
C ASN A 89 9.12 -6.51 -8.49
N PHE A 90 10.12 -5.98 -7.78
CA PHE A 90 10.15 -4.60 -7.33
C PHE A 90 11.40 -3.95 -7.91
N ARG A 91 11.22 -2.78 -8.53
CA ARG A 91 12.31 -2.01 -9.13
C ARG A 91 12.23 -0.57 -8.62
N GLU A 92 13.25 -0.19 -7.86
CA GLU A 92 13.39 1.20 -7.44
C GLU A 92 13.75 2.06 -8.65
N ILE A 93 13.10 3.21 -8.79
CA ILE A 93 13.40 4.18 -9.84
C ILE A 93 13.77 5.53 -9.23
N ALA A 94 14.42 6.38 -10.03
CA ALA A 94 14.73 7.74 -9.60
C ALA A 94 13.44 8.57 -9.43
N LYS A 95 13.44 9.46 -8.44
CA LYS A 95 12.28 10.33 -8.09
C LYS A 95 11.82 11.23 -9.25
N ASP A 96 12.70 11.51 -10.19
CA ASP A 96 12.45 12.33 -11.39
C ASP A 96 12.11 11.51 -12.64
N SER A 97 11.96 10.18 -12.51
CA SER A 97 11.58 9.32 -13.63
C SER A 97 10.15 9.63 -14.13
N THR A 98 9.94 9.47 -15.44
CA THR A 98 8.64 9.67 -16.10
C THR A 98 7.81 8.40 -16.21
N GLU A 99 8.31 7.29 -15.63
CA GLU A 99 7.59 6.02 -15.58
C GLU A 99 6.51 6.05 -14.49
N ASN A 100 5.37 5.38 -14.72
CA ASN A 100 4.29 5.27 -13.74
C ASN A 100 4.75 4.43 -12.52
N ALA A 101 5.29 5.09 -11.50
CA ALA A 101 5.69 4.45 -10.25
C ALA A 101 4.67 4.62 -9.12
N VAL A 102 4.70 3.66 -8.21
CA VAL A 102 4.14 3.81 -6.88
C VAL A 102 5.08 4.68 -6.06
N VAL A 103 4.58 5.82 -5.60
CA VAL A 103 5.30 6.61 -4.62
C VAL A 103 4.94 6.08 -3.23
N ILE A 104 5.92 5.49 -2.56
CA ILE A 104 5.74 5.02 -1.18
C ILE A 104 5.89 6.24 -0.28
N VAL A 105 4.75 6.79 0.11
CA VAL A 105 4.62 7.85 1.12
C VAL A 105 3.82 7.30 2.30
N VAL A 106 4.42 7.28 3.49
CA VAL A 106 3.65 7.14 4.72
C VAL A 106 3.73 8.48 5.42
N CYS A 107 2.58 9.16 5.51
CA CYS A 107 2.48 10.45 6.17
C CYS A 107 2.27 10.22 7.68
N ILE A 108 3.29 9.71 8.40
CA ILE A 108 3.30 9.81 9.86
C ILE A 108 3.96 11.14 10.20
N LYS A 109 3.12 12.18 10.31
CA LYS A 109 3.56 13.46 10.86
C LYS A 109 3.37 13.37 12.38
N PHE A 110 4.48 13.28 13.11
CA PHE A 110 4.49 13.42 14.57
C PHE A 110 4.06 14.83 14.99
#